data_AF-A0A8H9GRJ2-F1
#
_entry.id   AF-A0A8H9GRJ2-F1
#
_cell.length_a   1.000
_cell.length_b   1.000
_cell.length_c   1.000
_cell.angle_alpha   90.00
_cell.angle_beta   90.00
_cell.angle_gamma   90.00
#
_symmetry.space_group_name_H-M   'P 1'
#
loop_
_entity.id
_entity.type
_entity.pdbx_description
1 polymer ?
#
loop_
_entity_poly.entity_id
_entity_poly.type
_entity_poly.pdbx_seq_one_letter_code
_entity_poly.pdbx_strand_id
1 'polypeptide(L)'
;MKRITGITLAAALLLSQAHAQRTAATWRVVECYHTEKDGVLCTMTYTPGSDVSGEYWRPTNFAVASSTGATVNGSWIKIADGEWNEYWSQPTDYFGGVPVSVHVLFKVPQSMTVFRAMSVNGTRFANVPIRGAIGAPAAPAPIKLPNTQAVIGGKAYTISFTSCKPAASGAYACSSTVTPNR
;
A
#
# COMPACT_ATOMS: atom_id res chain seq x y z
N MET A 1 32.11 72.84 24.03
CA MET A 1 30.85 72.62 23.30
C MET A 1 30.91 71.26 22.62
N LYS A 2 30.07 70.31 23.05
CA LYS A 2 29.94 68.95 22.50
C LYS A 2 29.22 69.01 21.15
N ARG A 3 29.74 68.34 20.10
CA ARG A 3 28.96 68.00 18.90
C ARG A 3 28.90 66.49 18.74
N ILE A 4 27.68 66.04 18.48
CA ILE A 4 27.18 64.67 18.49
C ILE A 4 27.26 64.12 17.06
N THR A 5 27.84 62.93 16.97
CA THR A 5 27.44 61.74 16.20
C THR A 5 26.63 61.91 14.91
N GLY A 6 27.17 61.36 13.81
CA GLY A 6 26.41 60.92 12.64
C GLY A 6 26.97 59.59 12.16
N ILE A 7 26.41 58.46 12.64
CA ILE A 7 26.69 57.12 12.11
C ILE A 7 25.66 56.88 11.02
N THR A 8 26.11 56.80 9.77
CA THR A 8 25.28 56.42 8.63
C THR A 8 25.09 54.91 8.66
N LEU A 9 23.91 54.43 9.07
CA LEU A 9 23.51 53.04 8.84
C LEU A 9 23.16 52.86 7.37
N ALA A 10 24.04 52.22 6.60
CA ALA A 10 23.69 51.65 5.30
C ALA A 10 22.92 50.34 5.54
N ALA A 11 21.60 50.38 5.42
CA ALA A 11 20.77 49.18 5.40
C ALA A 11 20.98 48.46 4.07
N ALA A 12 21.74 47.36 4.09
CA ALA A 12 21.84 46.45 2.96
C ALA A 12 20.51 45.70 2.82
N LEU A 13 19.66 46.14 1.87
CA LEU A 13 18.53 45.35 1.39
C LEU A 13 19.08 44.11 0.67
N LEU A 14 19.17 43.00 1.39
CA LEU A 14 19.31 41.67 0.81
C LEU A 14 18.01 41.33 0.07
N LEU A 15 17.95 41.69 -1.21
CA LEU A 15 17.01 41.09 -2.15
C LEU A 15 17.37 39.61 -2.30
N SER A 16 16.74 38.75 -1.49
CA SER A 16 16.77 37.32 -1.73
C SER A 16 16.05 37.05 -3.05
N GLN A 17 16.80 36.96 -4.14
CA GLN A 17 16.28 36.44 -5.40
C GLN A 17 15.98 34.96 -5.17
N ALA A 18 14.72 34.63 -4.93
CA ALA A 18 14.23 33.27 -4.95
C ALA A 18 14.45 32.71 -6.37
N HIS A 19 15.60 32.08 -6.58
CA HIS A 19 15.86 31.33 -7.80
C HIS A 19 14.92 30.12 -7.76
N ALA A 20 13.89 30.14 -8.62
CA ALA A 20 13.05 28.98 -8.86
C ALA A 20 13.91 27.91 -9.55
N GLN A 21 14.55 27.06 -8.76
CA GLN A 21 15.26 25.90 -9.28
C GLN A 21 14.19 24.90 -9.76
N ARG A 22 14.03 24.77 -11.09
CA ARG A 22 13.15 23.77 -11.70
C ARG A 22 13.60 22.39 -11.23
N THR A 23 12.81 21.76 -10.36
CA THR A 23 12.99 20.37 -9.99
C THR A 23 12.24 19.48 -10.97
N ALA A 24 12.57 18.19 -11.06
CA ALA A 24 11.70 17.25 -11.77
C ALA A 24 10.44 17.00 -10.92
N ALA A 25 9.31 16.71 -11.55
CA ALA A 25 8.12 16.31 -10.81
C ALA A 25 8.38 14.97 -10.10
N THR A 26 7.93 14.83 -8.86
CA THR A 26 8.18 13.64 -8.05
C THR A 26 6.90 13.04 -7.51
N TRP A 27 6.89 11.70 -7.43
CA TRP A 27 5.84 10.92 -6.79
C TRP A 27 6.37 10.25 -5.53
N ARG A 28 5.54 10.23 -4.49
CA ARG A 28 5.79 9.47 -3.26
C ARG A 28 4.53 8.74 -2.85
N VAL A 29 4.65 7.44 -2.56
CA VAL A 29 3.59 6.71 -1.88
C VAL A 29 3.69 7.01 -0.38
N VAL A 30 2.62 7.53 0.22
CA VAL A 30 2.58 7.84 1.65
C VAL A 30 2.18 6.59 2.41
N GLU A 31 1.03 6.02 2.05
CA GLU A 31 0.48 4.82 2.67
C GLU A 31 -0.56 4.16 1.78
N CYS A 32 -0.79 2.87 2.02
CA CYS A 32 -1.93 2.14 1.49
C CYS A 32 -2.59 1.37 2.62
N TYR A 33 -3.92 1.32 2.65
CA TYR A 33 -4.67 0.57 3.64
C TYR A 33 -5.93 -0.06 3.06
N HIS A 34 -6.37 -1.16 3.68
CA HIS A 34 -7.63 -1.80 3.32
C HIS A 34 -8.81 -0.93 3.71
N THR A 35 -9.77 -0.81 2.80
CA THR A 35 -11.09 -0.23 3.09
C THR A 35 -12.07 -1.35 3.41
N GLU A 36 -13.08 -1.07 4.23
CA GLU A 36 -14.04 -2.07 4.72
C GLU A 36 -14.86 -2.73 3.61
N LYS A 37 -15.03 -2.07 2.47
CA LYS A 37 -15.95 -2.51 1.40
C LYS A 37 -15.32 -2.65 0.02
N ASP A 38 -14.25 -1.89 -0.29
CA ASP A 38 -13.94 -1.57 -1.69
C ASP A 38 -12.48 -1.80 -2.12
N GLY A 39 -11.70 -2.51 -1.32
CA GLY A 39 -10.34 -2.93 -1.66
C GLY A 39 -9.30 -2.11 -0.91
N VAL A 40 -8.33 -1.54 -1.62
CA VAL A 40 -7.17 -0.86 -1.00
C VAL A 40 -7.11 0.58 -1.45
N LEU A 41 -7.12 1.49 -0.49
CA LEU A 41 -6.95 2.91 -0.69
C LEU A 41 -5.48 3.28 -0.48
N CYS A 42 -4.86 3.87 -1.50
CA CYS A 42 -3.51 4.42 -1.41
C CYS A 42 -3.54 5.94 -1.44
N THR A 43 -2.83 6.55 -0.50
CA THR A 43 -2.52 7.97 -0.47
C THR A 43 -1.11 8.19 -0.98
N MET A 44 -0.97 9.09 -1.94
CA MET A 44 0.27 9.48 -2.58
C MET A 44 0.41 10.99 -2.55
N THR A 45 1.64 11.45 -2.75
CA THR A 45 1.96 12.85 -2.91
C THR A 45 2.61 13.06 -4.28
N TYR A 46 2.05 13.98 -5.05
CA TYR A 46 2.64 14.49 -6.28
C TYR A 46 3.21 15.88 -6.01
N THR A 47 4.47 16.11 -6.34
CA THR A 47 5.07 17.45 -6.27
C THR A 47 5.49 17.86 -7.67
N PRO A 48 4.81 18.85 -8.29
CA PRO A 48 5.18 19.35 -9.59
C PRO A 48 6.56 20.01 -9.55
N GLY A 49 7.34 19.85 -10.61
CA GLY A 49 8.65 20.48 -10.75
C GLY A 49 8.61 21.98 -11.08
N SER A 50 7.48 22.41 -11.65
CA SER A 50 7.14 23.78 -12.04
C SER A 50 5.62 23.92 -12.01
N ASP A 51 5.11 25.14 -12.18
CA ASP A 51 3.67 25.36 -12.33
C ASP A 51 3.12 24.54 -13.51
N VAL A 52 1.96 23.94 -13.31
CA VAL A 52 1.24 23.12 -14.29
C VAL A 52 -0.19 23.63 -14.38
N SER A 53 -0.70 23.82 -15.59
CA SER A 53 -2.07 24.31 -15.82
C SER A 53 -2.94 23.26 -16.51
N GLY A 54 -4.19 23.12 -16.06
CA GLY A 54 -5.19 22.24 -16.69
C GLY A 54 -4.85 20.75 -16.64
N GLU A 55 -4.03 20.33 -15.67
CA GLU A 55 -3.66 18.93 -15.49
C GLU A 55 -4.88 18.15 -14.99
N TYR A 56 -5.09 16.96 -15.55
CA TYR A 56 -6.13 16.04 -15.10
C TYR A 56 -5.56 14.62 -15.01
N TRP A 57 -6.09 13.84 -14.07
CA TRP A 57 -5.66 12.47 -13.82
C TRP A 57 -6.82 11.51 -13.92
N ARG A 58 -6.53 10.29 -14.38
CA ARG A 58 -7.50 9.21 -14.49
C ARG A 58 -7.07 8.04 -13.60
N PRO A 59 -8.01 7.25 -13.07
CA PRO A 59 -7.64 6.05 -12.32
C PRO A 59 -6.73 5.08 -13.10
N THR A 60 -6.82 5.05 -14.43
CA THR A 60 -5.95 4.22 -15.30
C THR A 60 -4.49 4.68 -15.38
N ASN A 61 -4.17 5.90 -14.93
CA ASN A 61 -2.77 6.32 -14.75
C ASN A 61 -2.10 5.57 -13.58
N PHE A 62 -2.88 4.87 -12.77
CA PHE A 62 -2.44 4.17 -11.58
C PHE A 62 -2.75 2.69 -11.73
N ALA A 63 -1.75 1.83 -11.54
CA ALA A 63 -1.91 0.40 -11.71
C ALA A 63 -1.10 -0.37 -10.67
N VAL A 64 -1.60 -1.53 -10.26
CA VAL A 64 -0.90 -2.45 -9.36
C VAL A 64 -0.89 -3.84 -9.96
N ALA A 65 0.13 -4.63 -9.62
CA ALA A 65 0.13 -6.05 -9.89
C ALA A 65 -0.70 -6.77 -8.80
N SER A 66 -1.70 -7.54 -9.22
CA SER A 66 -2.47 -8.41 -8.33
C SER A 66 -1.62 -9.58 -7.81
N SER A 67 -2.18 -10.35 -6.87
CA SER A 67 -1.57 -11.61 -6.40
C SER A 67 -1.40 -12.66 -7.50
N THR A 68 -2.17 -12.57 -8.60
CA THR A 68 -2.08 -13.46 -9.76
C THR A 68 -1.15 -12.93 -10.85
N GLY A 69 -0.55 -11.76 -10.66
CA GLY A 69 0.32 -11.10 -11.64
C GLY A 69 -0.41 -10.28 -12.70
N ALA A 70 -1.74 -10.23 -12.67
CA ALA A 70 -2.53 -9.39 -13.57
C ALA A 70 -2.42 -7.91 -13.17
N THR A 71 -2.48 -7.01 -14.16
CA THR A 71 -2.55 -5.58 -13.92
C THR A 71 -3.96 -5.18 -13.49
N VAL A 72 -4.07 -4.50 -12.35
CA VAL A 72 -5.31 -3.90 -11.84
C VAL A 72 -5.14 -2.39 -11.82
N ASN A 73 -5.99 -1.69 -12.57
CA ASN A 73 -5.99 -0.23 -12.57
C ASN A 73 -6.71 0.32 -11.33
N GLY A 74 -6.46 1.59 -11.01
CA GLY A 74 -7.29 2.33 -10.06
C GLY A 74 -8.75 2.31 -10.53
N SER A 75 -9.67 2.20 -9.57
CA SER A 75 -11.11 2.26 -9.81
C SER A 75 -11.65 3.67 -9.58
N TRP A 76 -11.13 4.36 -8.57
CA TRP A 76 -11.52 5.72 -8.20
C TRP A 76 -10.30 6.55 -7.85
N ILE A 77 -10.38 7.85 -8.11
CA ILE A 77 -9.34 8.82 -7.77
C ILE A 77 -9.95 10.06 -7.12
N LYS A 78 -9.28 10.59 -6.10
CA LYS A 78 -9.58 11.88 -5.49
C LYS A 78 -8.29 12.69 -5.35
N ILE A 79 -8.35 13.94 -5.77
CA ILE A 79 -7.19 14.83 -5.85
C ILE A 79 -7.37 16.01 -4.92
N ALA A 80 -6.37 16.24 -4.05
CA ALA A 80 -6.44 17.22 -2.98
C ALA A 80 -7.79 17.12 -2.24
N ASP A 81 -8.51 18.23 -2.15
CA ASP A 81 -9.82 18.33 -1.52
C ASP A 81 -10.99 18.16 -2.51
N GLY A 82 -10.71 17.69 -3.73
CA GLY A 82 -11.73 17.41 -4.73
C GLY A 82 -12.58 16.18 -4.43
N GLU A 83 -13.54 15.93 -5.31
CA GLU A 83 -14.44 14.78 -5.23
C GLU A 83 -13.79 13.49 -5.75
N TRP A 84 -14.37 12.35 -5.36
CA TRP A 84 -14.03 11.04 -5.92
C TRP A 84 -14.55 10.91 -7.35
N ASN A 85 -13.73 10.40 -8.26
CA ASN A 85 -14.05 10.24 -9.68
C ASN A 85 -13.62 8.86 -10.23
N GLU A 86 -14.43 8.25 -11.10
CA GLU A 86 -14.12 6.97 -11.77
C GLU A 86 -13.41 7.13 -13.13
N TYR A 87 -13.56 8.28 -13.79
CA TYR A 87 -13.12 8.46 -15.17
C TYR A 87 -11.96 9.45 -15.27
N TRP A 88 -12.17 10.67 -14.78
CA TRP A 88 -11.21 11.77 -14.85
C TRP A 88 -11.43 12.72 -13.68
N SER A 89 -10.34 13.25 -13.13
CA SER A 89 -10.38 14.41 -12.24
C SER A 89 -10.79 15.65 -13.01
N GLN A 90 -11.29 16.65 -12.29
CA GLN A 90 -11.43 17.99 -12.84
C GLN A 90 -10.04 18.53 -13.24
N PRO A 91 -9.92 19.25 -14.37
CA PRO A 91 -8.69 19.96 -14.71
C PRO A 91 -8.33 20.93 -13.60
N THR A 92 -7.10 20.86 -13.11
CA THR A 92 -6.64 21.65 -11.96
C THR A 92 -5.26 22.23 -12.24
N ASP A 93 -5.04 23.45 -11.76
CA ASP A 93 -3.74 24.11 -11.81
C ASP A 93 -2.95 23.77 -10.53
N TYR A 94 -1.66 23.46 -10.68
CA TYR A 94 -0.77 23.12 -9.58
C TYR A 94 0.46 24.02 -9.57
N PHE A 95 0.83 24.50 -8.38
CA PHE A 95 2.03 25.30 -8.20
C PHE A 95 3.28 24.40 -8.08
N GLY A 96 4.36 24.81 -8.72
CA GLY A 96 5.65 24.15 -8.66
C GLY A 96 6.17 24.04 -7.22
N GLY A 97 6.67 22.86 -6.85
CA GLY A 97 7.20 22.59 -5.52
C GLY A 97 6.16 22.40 -4.42
N VAL A 98 4.87 22.64 -4.70
CA VAL A 98 3.78 22.43 -3.73
C VAL A 98 3.28 20.99 -3.80
N PRO A 99 3.40 20.20 -2.72
CA PRO A 99 2.92 18.82 -2.72
C PRO A 99 1.39 18.75 -2.75
N VAL A 100 0.86 17.89 -3.61
CA VAL A 100 -0.56 17.63 -3.83
C VAL A 100 -0.90 16.22 -3.36
N SER A 101 -1.94 16.08 -2.54
CA SER A 101 -2.43 14.76 -2.14
C SER A 101 -3.20 14.08 -3.27
N VAL A 102 -2.92 12.80 -3.50
CA VAL A 102 -3.57 11.99 -4.52
C VAL A 102 -4.01 10.68 -3.88
N HIS A 103 -5.31 10.44 -3.89
CA HIS A 103 -5.93 9.25 -3.32
C HIS A 103 -6.44 8.36 -4.44
N VAL A 104 -6.07 7.09 -4.44
CA VAL A 104 -6.53 6.12 -5.44
C VAL A 104 -7.02 4.86 -4.74
N LEU A 105 -8.21 4.41 -5.15
CA LEU A 105 -8.79 3.15 -4.70
C LEU A 105 -8.50 2.06 -5.73
N PHE A 106 -8.03 0.91 -5.28
CA PHE A 106 -7.82 -0.28 -6.09
C PHE A 106 -8.76 -1.39 -5.64
N LYS A 107 -9.55 -1.94 -6.57
CA LYS A 107 -10.42 -3.09 -6.32
C LYS A 107 -9.59 -4.38 -6.35
N VAL A 108 -8.95 -4.69 -5.23
CA VAL A 108 -8.13 -5.90 -5.05
C VAL A 108 -8.61 -6.73 -3.86
N PRO A 109 -8.26 -8.03 -3.79
CA PRO A 109 -8.63 -8.87 -2.66
C PRO A 109 -8.09 -8.34 -1.33
N GLN A 110 -8.93 -8.40 -0.29
CA GLN A 110 -8.58 -8.02 1.10
C GLN A 110 -7.41 -8.82 1.67
N SER A 111 -7.12 -10.00 1.11
CA SER A 111 -5.98 -10.83 1.51
C SER A 111 -4.61 -10.27 1.06
N MET A 112 -4.57 -9.26 0.20
CA MET A 112 -3.31 -8.66 -0.23
C MET A 112 -2.70 -7.80 0.88
N THR A 113 -1.46 -8.10 1.26
CA THR A 113 -0.73 -7.33 2.28
C THR A 113 0.34 -6.41 1.70
N VAL A 114 0.63 -6.55 0.40
CA VAL A 114 1.66 -5.79 -0.30
C VAL A 114 1.34 -5.70 -1.79
N PHE A 115 1.55 -4.53 -2.39
CA PHE A 115 1.67 -4.40 -3.84
C PHE A 115 3.11 -4.64 -4.25
N ARG A 116 3.39 -5.81 -4.84
CA ARG A 116 4.73 -6.16 -5.31
C ARG A 116 5.26 -5.19 -6.37
N ALA A 117 4.35 -4.69 -7.22
CA ALA A 117 4.61 -3.63 -8.17
C ALA A 117 3.42 -2.68 -8.24
N MET A 118 3.72 -1.38 -8.24
CA MET A 118 2.76 -0.30 -8.44
C MET A 118 3.34 0.66 -9.47
N SER A 119 2.52 1.12 -10.40
CA SER A 119 2.84 2.15 -11.39
C SER A 119 1.94 3.35 -11.12
N VAL A 120 2.54 4.52 -10.98
CA VAL A 120 1.89 5.79 -10.70
C VAL A 120 2.34 6.78 -11.76
N ASN A 121 1.46 7.03 -12.74
CA ASN A 121 1.72 7.89 -13.87
C ASN A 121 3.09 7.64 -14.54
N GLY A 122 3.41 6.37 -14.79
CA GLY A 122 4.68 5.92 -15.37
C GLY A 122 5.82 5.72 -14.37
N THR A 123 5.70 6.18 -13.13
CA THR A 123 6.68 5.94 -12.06
C THR A 123 6.42 4.60 -11.37
N ARG A 124 7.44 3.75 -11.26
CA ARG A 124 7.30 2.42 -10.64
C ARG A 124 7.75 2.41 -9.18
N PHE A 125 6.92 1.83 -8.33
CA PHE A 125 7.21 1.48 -6.94
C PHE A 125 7.20 -0.04 -6.77
N ALA A 126 8.03 -0.55 -5.88
CA ALA A 126 8.12 -1.96 -5.56
C ALA A 126 7.81 -2.21 -4.08
N ASN A 127 7.16 -3.34 -3.80
CA ASN A 127 6.86 -3.81 -2.44
C ASN A 127 6.19 -2.77 -1.54
N VAL A 128 5.18 -2.07 -2.06
CA VAL A 128 4.42 -1.08 -1.29
C VAL A 128 3.53 -1.81 -0.26
N PRO A 129 3.74 -1.62 1.05
CA PRO A 129 2.99 -2.33 2.07
C PRO A 129 1.54 -1.82 2.15
N ILE A 130 0.62 -2.73 2.43
CA ILE A 130 -0.80 -2.44 2.67
C ILE A 130 -1.08 -2.65 4.16
N ARG A 131 -1.49 -1.60 4.84
CA ARG A 131 -1.77 -1.57 6.28
C ARG A 131 -3.24 -1.89 6.55
N GLY A 132 -3.55 -2.26 7.79
CA GLY A 132 -4.94 -2.45 8.22
C GLY A 132 -5.62 -3.70 7.68
N ALA A 133 -4.88 -4.78 7.40
CA ALA A 133 -5.47 -6.06 7.05
C ALA A 133 -6.53 -6.47 8.10
N ILE A 134 -7.80 -6.51 7.69
CA ILE A 134 -8.87 -7.14 8.47
C ILE A 134 -8.61 -8.64 8.36
N GLY A 135 -7.84 -9.14 9.33
CA GLY A 135 -7.39 -10.52 9.41
C GLY A 135 -6.16 -10.79 8.56
N ALA A 136 -5.10 -11.28 9.21
CA ALA A 136 -4.24 -12.25 8.54
C ALA A 136 -5.13 -13.30 7.85
N PRO A 137 -4.72 -13.90 6.71
CA PRO A 137 -5.44 -15.04 6.15
C PRO A 137 -5.79 -15.97 7.30
N ALA A 138 -7.08 -16.24 7.50
CA ALA A 138 -7.51 -17.13 8.58
C ALA A 138 -6.60 -18.34 8.50
N ALA A 139 -5.90 -18.66 9.61
CA ALA A 139 -5.11 -19.87 9.67
C ALA A 139 -6.00 -20.99 9.11
N PRO A 140 -5.54 -21.76 8.11
CA PRO A 140 -6.37 -22.77 7.48
C PRO A 140 -7.05 -23.57 8.59
N ALA A 141 -8.38 -23.69 8.52
CA ALA A 141 -9.16 -24.36 9.56
C ALA A 141 -8.46 -25.69 9.89
N PRO A 142 -8.27 -26.03 11.18
CA PRO A 142 -7.58 -27.25 11.56
C PRO A 142 -8.18 -28.43 10.79
N ILE A 143 -7.37 -29.03 9.91
CA ILE A 143 -7.82 -30.18 9.15
C ILE A 143 -7.96 -31.33 10.14
N LYS A 144 -9.21 -31.75 10.36
CA LYS A 144 -9.53 -32.93 11.15
C LYS A 144 -9.36 -34.15 10.25
N LEU A 145 -8.21 -34.82 10.36
CA LEU A 145 -8.03 -36.11 9.73
C LEU A 145 -8.87 -37.18 10.45
N PRO A 146 -9.43 -38.16 9.72
CA PRO A 146 -10.14 -39.26 10.35
C PRO A 146 -9.20 -40.09 11.23
N ASN A 147 -9.72 -40.58 12.34
CA ASN A 147 -8.99 -41.54 13.17
C ASN A 147 -8.69 -42.79 12.35
N THR A 148 -7.48 -43.30 12.47
CA THR A 148 -7.03 -44.51 11.74
C THR A 148 -6.79 -45.64 12.74
N GLN A 149 -7.06 -46.87 12.33
CA GLN A 149 -6.75 -48.05 13.15
C GLN A 149 -5.38 -48.62 12.78
N ALA A 150 -4.61 -49.02 13.78
CA ALA A 150 -3.34 -49.70 13.61
C ALA A 150 -3.26 -50.94 14.51
N VAL A 151 -2.55 -51.97 14.06
CA VAL A 151 -2.27 -53.17 14.86
C VAL A 151 -0.78 -53.24 15.13
N ILE A 152 -0.40 -53.19 16.42
CA ILE A 152 0.99 -53.24 16.86
C ILE A 152 1.12 -54.41 17.83
N GLY A 153 1.96 -55.40 17.50
CA GLY A 153 2.13 -56.60 18.34
C GLY A 153 0.83 -57.38 18.58
N GLY A 154 -0.08 -57.41 17.58
CA GLY A 154 -1.35 -58.13 17.67
C GLY A 154 -2.46 -57.42 18.45
N LYS A 155 -2.22 -56.21 18.97
CA LYS A 155 -3.25 -55.39 19.65
C LYS A 155 -3.72 -54.26 18.74
N ALA A 156 -5.02 -54.01 18.72
CA ALA A 156 -5.62 -52.93 17.95
C ALA A 156 -5.53 -51.59 18.70
N TYR A 157 -5.22 -50.52 17.98
CA TYR A 157 -5.12 -49.16 18.49
C TYR A 157 -5.87 -48.20 17.58
N THR A 158 -6.49 -47.20 18.19
CA THR A 158 -7.03 -46.04 17.48
C THR A 158 -6.00 -44.90 17.55
N ILE A 159 -5.59 -44.40 16.38
CA ILE A 159 -4.71 -43.25 16.23
C ILE A 159 -5.59 -42.03 15.94
N SER A 160 -5.57 -41.05 16.83
CA SER A 160 -6.26 -39.77 16.66
C SER A 160 -5.25 -38.69 16.29
N PHE A 161 -5.53 -37.92 15.23
CA PHE A 161 -4.66 -36.84 14.77
C PHE A 161 -5.19 -35.48 15.23
N THR A 162 -4.31 -34.63 15.77
CA THR A 162 -4.61 -33.26 16.20
C THR A 162 -3.55 -32.29 15.67
N SER A 163 -3.91 -31.01 15.58
CA SER A 163 -3.00 -29.92 15.20
C SER A 163 -2.25 -30.14 13.88
N CYS A 164 -2.93 -30.70 12.86
CA CYS A 164 -2.37 -30.93 11.53
C CYS A 164 -2.00 -29.63 10.81
N LYS A 165 -0.78 -29.55 10.27
CA LYS A 165 -0.29 -28.44 9.45
C LYS A 165 0.20 -28.94 8.09
N PRO A 166 -0.03 -28.22 6.98
CA PRO A 166 0.53 -28.57 5.68
C PRO A 166 2.07 -28.55 5.72
N ALA A 167 2.71 -29.55 5.12
CA ALA A 167 4.14 -29.61 4.86
C ALA A 167 4.43 -29.36 3.37
N ALA A 168 5.67 -28.99 3.05
CA ALA A 168 6.09 -28.59 1.69
C ALA A 168 5.89 -29.67 0.60
N SER A 169 5.64 -30.93 0.98
CA SER A 169 5.47 -32.07 0.08
C SER A 169 4.00 -32.42 -0.23
N GLY A 170 3.04 -31.60 0.20
CA GLY A 170 1.61 -31.96 0.13
C GLY A 170 1.16 -32.96 1.20
N ALA A 171 2.07 -33.35 2.11
CA ALA A 171 1.76 -34.12 3.31
C ALA A 171 1.27 -33.21 4.45
N TYR A 172 0.60 -33.78 5.45
CA TYR A 172 0.24 -33.10 6.69
C TYR A 172 1.14 -33.58 7.83
N ALA A 173 1.71 -32.63 8.58
CA ALA A 173 2.39 -32.90 9.85
C ALA A 173 1.38 -32.73 10.99
N CYS A 174 1.07 -33.80 11.71
CA CYS A 174 0.08 -33.81 12.79
C CYS A 174 0.72 -34.31 14.10
N SER A 175 0.18 -33.87 15.23
CA SER A 175 0.35 -34.56 16.50
C SER A 175 -0.60 -35.76 16.54
N SER A 176 -0.19 -36.88 17.13
CA SER A 176 -1.04 -38.08 17.22
C SER A 176 -1.12 -38.62 18.65
N THR A 177 -2.31 -39.07 19.05
CA THR A 177 -2.52 -39.84 20.28
C THR A 177 -2.89 -41.27 19.90
N VAL A 178 -2.25 -42.25 20.54
CA VAL A 178 -2.48 -43.67 20.32
C VAL A 178 -3.25 -44.23 21.53
N THR A 179 -4.46 -44.73 21.29
CA THR A 179 -5.32 -45.30 22.33
C THR A 179 -5.52 -46.78 22.07
N PRO A 180 -5.24 -47.68 23.02
CA PRO A 180 -5.56 -49.11 22.86
C PRO A 180 -7.07 -49.29 22.70
N ASN A 181 -7.49 -50.08 21.71
CA ASN A 181 -8.87 -50.55 21.65
C ASN A 181 -9.03 -51.61 22.76
N ARG A 182 -10.01 -51.41 23.64
CA ARG A 182 -10.38 -52.41 24.66
C ARG A 182 -11.06 -53.60 24.01
#